data_AF-A0A6V7PZH5-F1
#
_entry.id   AF-A0A6V7PZH5-F1
#
_cell.length_a   1.000
_cell.length_b   1.000
_cell.length_c   1.000
_cell.angle_alpha   90.00
_cell.angle_beta   90.00
_cell.angle_gamma   90.00
#
_symmetry.space_group_name_H-M   'P 1'
#
loop_
_entity.id
_entity.type
_entity.pdbx_description
1 polymer ?
#
loop_
_entity_poly.entity_id
_entity_poly.type
_entity_poly.pdbx_seq_one_letter_code
_entity_poly.pdbx_strand_id
1 'polypeptide(L)'
;MAMILSAFVPDMATRLGELMKSEVTKLLGITGDAKKLQRRLEMVTEFLEDAEKKKTQNDEIKNWLKELRETIYEADNIIDQCWIEAEKHKTKEQQASAILHKFHKLDYCYFR
;
A
#
# COMPACT_ATOMS: atom_id res chain seq x y z
N MET A 1 -24.78 -5.92 -1.53
CA MET A 1 -23.96 -5.35 -0.42
C MET A 1 -22.50 -5.82 -0.48
N ALA A 2 -22.20 -7.03 -0.96
CA ALA A 2 -20.82 -7.50 -1.17
C ALA A 2 -20.11 -6.90 -2.42
N MET A 3 -20.85 -6.39 -3.41
CA MET A 3 -20.27 -5.94 -4.70
C MET A 3 -19.17 -4.89 -4.61
N ILE A 4 -19.19 -4.01 -3.61
CA ILE A 4 -18.13 -3.00 -3.45
C ILE A 4 -16.84 -3.66 -2.96
N LEU A 5 -16.95 -4.60 -2.03
CA LEU A 5 -15.80 -5.33 -1.50
C LEU A 5 -15.18 -6.27 -2.53
N SER A 6 -16.00 -6.96 -3.34
CA SER A 6 -15.50 -7.89 -4.35
C SER A 6 -14.71 -7.21 -5.47
N ALA A 7 -14.99 -5.94 -5.78
CA ALA A 7 -14.20 -5.15 -6.73
C ALA A 7 -12.97 -4.50 -6.08
N PHE A 8 -13.05 -4.14 -4.80
CA PHE A 8 -12.01 -3.37 -4.12
C PHE A 8 -10.89 -4.24 -3.53
N VAL A 9 -11.21 -5.43 -3.04
CA VAL A 9 -10.22 -6.37 -2.47
C VAL A 9 -9.15 -6.78 -3.51
N PRO A 10 -9.50 -7.14 -4.75
CA PRO A 10 -8.51 -7.51 -5.77
C PRO A 10 -7.62 -6.34 -6.20
N ASP A 11 -8.20 -5.14 -6.29
CA ASP A 11 -7.48 -3.91 -6.62
C ASP A 11 -6.40 -3.62 -5.56
N MET A 12 -6.79 -3.64 -4.28
CA MET A 12 -5.84 -3.49 -3.17
C MET A 12 -4.76 -4.56 -3.17
N ALA A 13 -5.13 -5.84 -3.37
CA ALA A 13 -4.15 -6.92 -3.43
C ALA A 13 -3.11 -6.69 -4.56
N THR A 14 -3.56 -6.12 -5.68
CA THR A 14 -2.68 -5.74 -6.80
C THR A 14 -1.75 -4.60 -6.43
N ARG A 15 -2.29 -3.48 -5.89
CA ARG A 15 -1.51 -2.33 -5.42
C ARG A 15 -0.46 -2.72 -4.38
N LEU A 16 -0.83 -3.64 -3.49
CA LEU A 16 0.04 -4.16 -2.45
C LEU A 16 1.14 -5.06 -3.05
N GLY A 17 0.81 -5.88 -4.05
CA GLY A 17 1.78 -6.63 -4.84
C GLY A 17 2.79 -5.73 -5.56
N GLU A 18 2.35 -4.58 -6.08
CA GLU A 18 3.23 -3.57 -6.67
C GLU A 18 4.14 -2.90 -5.63
N LEU A 19 3.59 -2.55 -4.46
CA LEU A 19 4.35 -2.02 -3.34
C LEU A 19 5.46 -3.01 -2.94
N MET A 20 5.17 -4.32 -2.85
CA MET A 20 6.15 -5.37 -2.56
C MET A 20 7.23 -5.55 -3.63
N LYS A 21 6.91 -5.32 -4.90
CA LYS A 21 7.90 -5.33 -6.00
C LYS A 21 8.76 -4.08 -6.01
N SER A 22 8.24 -2.97 -5.50
CA SER A 22 8.95 -1.70 -5.45
C SER A 22 10.04 -1.68 -4.36
N GLU A 23 11.11 -0.92 -4.60
CA GLU A 23 12.18 -0.70 -3.62
C GLU A 23 11.71 0.01 -2.34
N VAL A 24 10.50 0.57 -2.36
CA VAL A 24 9.84 1.22 -1.23
C VAL A 24 9.72 0.28 -0.02
N THR A 25 9.36 -0.98 -0.26
CA THR A 25 9.20 -1.94 0.86
C THR A 25 10.53 -2.32 1.49
N LYS A 26 11.62 -2.31 0.71
CA LYS A 26 12.98 -2.49 1.24
C LYS A 26 13.44 -1.26 2.01
N LEU A 27 13.14 -0.06 1.50
CA LEU A 27 13.44 1.21 2.15
C LEU A 27 12.71 1.38 3.49
N LEU A 28 11.45 0.94 3.57
CA LEU A 28 10.63 1.07 4.77
C LEU A 28 10.67 -0.16 5.69
N GLY A 29 11.24 -1.29 5.24
CA GLY A 29 11.37 -2.52 6.05
C GLY A 29 10.05 -3.29 6.28
N ILE A 30 8.96 -2.92 5.60
CA ILE A 30 7.60 -3.43 5.84
C ILE A 30 7.22 -4.69 5.03
N THR A 31 8.19 -5.36 4.38
CA THR A 31 7.93 -6.49 3.45
C THR A 31 7.14 -7.63 4.11
N GLY A 32 7.37 -7.90 5.40
CA GLY A 32 6.67 -8.94 6.15
C GLY A 32 5.19 -8.63 6.37
N ASP A 33 4.88 -7.41 6.77
CA ASP A 33 3.52 -6.96 7.05
C ASP A 33 2.70 -6.83 5.76
N ALA A 34 3.32 -6.34 4.68
CA ALA A 34 2.73 -6.31 3.36
C ALA A 34 2.31 -7.72 2.90
N LYS A 35 3.21 -8.71 3.01
CA LYS A 35 2.91 -10.10 2.64
C LYS A 35 1.78 -10.71 3.47
N LYS A 36 1.71 -10.37 4.76
CA LYS A 36 0.65 -10.83 5.66
C LYS A 36 -0.70 -10.24 5.27
N LEU A 37 -0.72 -8.96 4.88
CA LEU A 37 -1.93 -8.28 4.42
C LEU A 37 -2.42 -8.83 3.07
N GLN A 38 -1.51 -9.11 2.12
CA GLN A 38 -1.84 -9.75 0.85
C GLN A 38 -2.59 -11.08 1.06
N ARG A 39 -2.04 -11.98 1.89
CA ARG A 39 -2.68 -13.27 2.19
C ARG A 39 -4.06 -13.12 2.82
N ARG A 40 -4.26 -12.09 3.64
CA ARG A 40 -5.57 -11.81 4.25
C ARG A 40 -6.58 -11.37 3.20
N LEU A 41 -6.18 -10.53 2.24
CA LEU A 41 -7.03 -10.09 1.13
C LEU A 41 -7.42 -11.27 0.22
N GLU A 42 -6.49 -12.20 -0.02
CA GLU A 42 -6.78 -13.44 -0.78
C GLU A 42 -7.85 -14.29 -0.08
N MET A 43 -7.69 -14.58 1.22
CA MET A 43 -8.69 -15.33 2.00
C MET A 43 -10.06 -14.63 2.02
N VAL A 44 -10.06 -13.30 2.07
CA VAL A 44 -11.28 -12.50 2.03
C VAL A 44 -11.98 -12.60 0.68
N THR A 45 -11.22 -12.60 -0.42
CA THR A 45 -11.76 -12.76 -1.77
C THR A 45 -12.48 -14.10 -1.91
N GLU A 46 -11.85 -15.18 -1.45
CA GLU A 46 -12.45 -16.52 -1.45
C GLU A 46 -13.74 -16.57 -0.63
N PHE A 47 -13.73 -15.96 0.56
CA PHE A 47 -14.91 -15.90 1.42
C PHE A 47 -16.04 -15.08 0.80
N LEU A 48 -15.73 -13.95 0.15
CA LEU A 48 -16.71 -13.10 -0.53
C LEU A 48 -17.37 -13.85 -1.68
N GLU A 49 -16.60 -14.58 -2.48
CA GLU A 49 -17.14 -15.44 -3.53
C GLU A 49 -18.08 -16.52 -2.97
N ASP A 50 -17.69 -17.17 -1.88
CA ASP A 50 -18.50 -18.20 -1.23
C ASP A 50 -19.81 -17.63 -0.65
N ALA A 51 -19.73 -16.45 -0.03
CA ALA A 51 -20.89 -15.75 0.53
C ALA A 51 -21.87 -15.29 -0.58
N GLU A 52 -21.35 -14.83 -1.72
CA GLU A 52 -22.14 -14.43 -2.87
C GLU A 52 -22.82 -15.63 -3.55
N LYS A 53 -22.06 -16.73 -3.77
CA LYS A 53 -22.60 -17.99 -4.31
C LYS A 53 -23.71 -18.56 -3.44
N LYS A 54 -23.58 -18.47 -2.11
CA LYS A 54 -24.57 -19.00 -1.15
C LYS A 54 -25.74 -18.04 -0.87
N LYS A 55 -25.80 -16.85 -1.52
CA LYS A 55 -26.83 -15.80 -1.34
C LYS A 55 -27.32 -15.67 0.12
N THR A 56 -26.39 -15.73 1.08
CA THR A 56 -26.76 -15.96 2.47
C THR A 56 -27.17 -14.63 3.12
N GLN A 57 -28.45 -14.52 3.51
CA GLN A 57 -29.02 -13.35 4.20
C GLN A 57 -28.82 -13.42 5.73
N ASN A 58 -27.68 -13.93 6.21
CA ASN A 58 -27.40 -13.95 7.64
C ASN A 58 -26.89 -12.57 8.09
N ASP A 59 -27.51 -11.99 9.11
CA ASP A 59 -27.12 -10.70 9.66
C ASP A 59 -25.71 -10.73 10.28
N GLU A 60 -25.23 -11.90 10.72
CA GLU A 60 -23.84 -12.10 11.15
C GLU A 60 -22.85 -11.85 10.00
N ILE A 61 -23.16 -12.33 8.78
CA ILE A 61 -22.32 -12.12 7.60
C ILE A 61 -22.32 -10.63 7.22
N LYS A 62 -23.46 -9.93 7.34
CA LYS A 62 -23.51 -8.49 7.08
C LYS A 62 -22.64 -7.69 8.05
N ASN A 63 -22.66 -8.03 9.34
CA ASN A 63 -21.81 -7.38 10.33
C ASN A 63 -20.34 -7.65 10.05
N TRP A 64 -19.98 -8.91 9.78
CA TRP A 64 -18.61 -9.28 9.43
C TRP A 64 -18.12 -8.56 8.16
N LEU A 65 -18.95 -8.46 7.12
CA LEU A 65 -18.62 -7.72 5.90
C LEU A 65 -18.40 -6.22 6.17
N LYS A 66 -19.14 -5.64 7.13
CA LYS A 66 -18.97 -4.24 7.51
C LYS A 66 -17.62 -4.02 8.19
N GLU A 67 -17.26 -4.85 9.15
CA GLU A 67 -15.95 -4.79 9.84
C GLU A 67 -14.79 -5.02 8.86
N LEU A 68 -14.95 -5.98 7.96
CA LEU A 68 -13.97 -6.25 6.91
C LEU A 68 -13.74 -5.02 6.03
N ARG A 69 -14.81 -4.33 5.63
CA ARG A 69 -14.71 -3.10 4.84
C ARG A 69 -13.93 -2.01 5.56
N GLU A 70 -14.21 -1.80 6.85
CA GLU A 70 -13.49 -0.81 7.66
C GLU A 70 -11.99 -1.15 7.75
N THR A 71 -11.66 -2.43 7.97
CA THR A 71 -10.28 -2.93 8.04
C THR A 71 -9.54 -2.73 6.71
N ILE A 72 -10.22 -2.97 5.58
CA ILE A 72 -9.65 -2.79 4.25
C ILE A 72 -9.39 -1.31 3.99
N TYR A 73 -10.31 -0.40 4.30
CA TYR A 73 -10.06 1.04 4.13
C TYR A 73 -8.88 1.54 4.97
N GLU A 74 -8.71 1.02 6.18
CA GLU A 74 -7.55 1.35 7.02
C GLU A 74 -6.25 0.86 6.39
N ALA A 75 -6.26 -0.35 5.81
CA ALA A 75 -5.13 -0.91 5.08
C ALA A 75 -4.76 -0.10 3.83
N ASP A 76 -5.75 0.37 3.04
CA ASP A 76 -5.51 1.22 1.86
C ASP A 76 -4.79 2.52 2.25
N ASN A 77 -5.27 3.17 3.31
CA ASN A 77 -4.67 4.40 3.82
C ASN A 77 -3.22 4.19 4.28
N ILE A 78 -2.90 3.04 4.89
CA ILE A 78 -1.52 2.69 5.27
C ILE A 78 -0.64 2.50 4.02
N ILE A 79 -1.17 1.85 2.97
CA ILE A 79 -0.45 1.66 1.70
C ILE A 79 -0.13 3.02 1.07
N ASP A 80 -1.11 3.91 1.00
CA ASP A 80 -0.92 5.26 0.45
C ASP A 80 0.11 6.07 1.26
N GLN A 81 0.09 5.97 2.60
CA GLN A 81 1.10 6.59 3.45
C GLN A 81 2.52 6.05 3.18
N CYS A 82 2.65 4.75 2.92
CA CYS A 82 3.94 4.15 2.57
C CYS A 82 4.49 4.74 1.27
N TRP A 83 3.65 4.92 0.25
CA TRP A 83 4.05 5.55 -1.00
C TRP A 83 4.49 7.01 -0.80
N ILE A 84 3.71 7.79 -0.04
CA ILE A 84 4.04 9.17 0.28
C ILE A 84 5.40 9.26 0.99
N GLU A 85 5.65 8.40 1.96
CA GLU A 85 6.91 8.43 2.70
C GLU A 85 8.09 8.02 1.80
N ALA A 86 7.89 7.02 0.95
CA ALA A 86 8.90 6.62 -0.03
C ALA A 86 9.29 7.76 -1.00
N GLU A 87 8.31 8.53 -1.44
CA GLU A 87 8.52 9.66 -2.33
C GLU A 87 9.26 10.82 -1.63
N LYS A 88 8.94 11.07 -0.35
CA LYS A 88 9.72 12.02 0.46
C LYS A 88 11.18 11.58 0.60
N HIS A 89 11.44 10.30 0.81
CA HIS A 89 12.81 9.78 0.91
C HIS A 89 13.59 10.00 -0.40
N LYS A 90 12.99 9.72 -1.56
CA LYS A 90 13.61 10.01 -2.87
C LYS A 90 13.86 11.50 -3.08
N THR A 91 12.92 12.35 -2.68
CA THR A 91 13.04 13.81 -2.85
C THR A 91 14.14 14.39 -1.97
N LYS A 92 14.28 13.94 -0.72
CA LYS A 92 15.36 14.36 0.18
C LYS A 92 16.74 13.98 -0.37
N GLU A 93 16.88 12.78 -0.94
CA GLU A 93 18.12 12.32 -1.56
C GLU A 93 18.48 13.14 -2.82
N GLN A 94 17.49 13.45 -3.66
CA GLN A 94 17.67 14.33 -4.82
C GLN A 94 18.05 15.77 -4.42
N GLN A 95 17.44 16.30 -3.35
CA GLN A 95 17.80 17.62 -2.84
C GLN A 95 19.23 17.65 -2.28
N ALA A 96 19.65 16.63 -1.53
CA ALA A 96 21.01 16.53 -1.01
C ALA A 96 22.06 16.46 -2.15
N SER A 97 21.77 15.69 -3.20
CA SER A 97 22.58 15.63 -4.42
C SER A 97 22.68 16.98 -5.14
N ALA A 98 21.56 17.70 -5.29
CA ALA A 98 21.54 19.01 -5.91
C ALA A 98 22.31 20.07 -5.10
N ILE A 99 22.28 19.98 -3.77
CA ILE A 99 23.04 20.85 -2.87
C ILE A 99 24.54 20.53 -2.98
N LEU A 100 24.94 19.26 -2.95
CA LEU A 100 26.34 18.85 -3.12
C LEU A 100 26.89 19.29 -4.49
N HIS A 101 26.10 19.15 -5.56
CA HIS A 101 26.48 19.64 -6.88
C HIS A 101 26.64 21.17 -6.91
N LYS A 102 25.79 21.93 -6.21
CA LYS A 102 25.96 23.40 -6.06
C LYS A 102 27.20 23.77 -5.26
N PHE A 103 27.50 23.07 -4.16
CA PHE A 103 28.71 23.29 -3.37
C PHE A 103 29.98 23.01 -4.18
N HIS A 104 30.05 21.87 -4.86
CA HIS A 104 31.19 21.54 -5.72
C HIS A 104 31.39 22.57 -6.86
N LYS A 105 30.30 23.17 -7.37
CA LYS A 105 30.35 24.24 -8.37
C LYS A 105 30.81 25.58 -7.79
N LEU A 106 30.47 25.87 -6.52
CA LEU A 106 30.93 27.05 -5.80
C LEU A 106 32.43 26.95 -5.48
N ASP A 107 32.92 25.78 -5.06
CA ASP A 107 34.35 25.54 -4.83
C ASP A 107 35.18 25.71 -6.12
N TYR A 108 34.65 25.26 -7.26
CA TYR A 108 35.28 25.43 -8.57
C TYR A 108 35.30 26.90 -9.06
N CYS A 109 34.34 27.71 -8.64
CA CYS A 109 34.27 29.13 -8.98
C CYS A 109 35.08 30.02 -8.01
N TYR A 110 35.40 29.54 -6.80
CA TYR A 110 36.15 30.32 -5.80
C TYR A 110 37.67 30.16 -5.93
N PHE A 111 38.15 29.15 -6.67
CA PHE A 111 39.58 28.86 -6.87
C PHE A 111 40.12 29.26 -8.26
N ARG A 112 39.39 30.10 -9.01
CA ARG A 112 39.80 30.67 -10.30
C ARG A 112 39.66 32.18 -10.29
#